data_AF-A0A9R0QXA0-F1
#
_entry.id   AF-A0A9R0QXA0-F1
#
_cell.length_a   1.000
_cell.length_b   1.000
_cell.length_c   1.000
_cell.angle_alpha   90.00
_cell.angle_beta   90.00
_cell.angle_gamma   90.00
#
_symmetry.space_group_name_H-M   'P 1'
#
loop_
_entity.id
_entity.type
_entity.pdbx_description
1 polymer ?
#
loop_
_entity_poly.entity_id
_entity_poly.type
_entity_poly.pdbx_seq_one_letter_code
_entity_poly.pdbx_strand_id
1 'polypeptide(L)'
;MCKQKVSAVSWGRKVVSFYSLLLGAERQGSNLSSGVYCEVANGSARNTEELAVLAMVAEKFGRQQLDLLPIGVSLVLRHALDKCRESPPDDWPAPAYVLVGREDLATAKMGSARKETGFGNNDNLTSISVPYMLHLQPVTVPTASDVPTSEVLNSEDTDAVYRSVEDGMEHIFTSTTQLRYGRDLRLNEVRRLLCSARPVAIQTSTNPTASDQDLQQQQLWNFAQRTTALPFGRGAFTLATTYTLLTEALVFPKIILAGRLPAQQNATVNLDLSTRSVSEFNSWAEFHNGVAAGLRLAPFQEKMLRTWIQYNRPSEPNFTHAGLLLAFGLHEHLRVLTMTDAYRYLSQEHDITTLGLLLGLATSHRGTMHPAISKMLYFHVPSRHPSSTPELELPTLLQSAAVMGIGLLYEGSAHALTMKILLGEIGRRSGGDNVLEREGYAVAAGSALGFVALGRGSDAFGFMDTFLDRLFEYIGSKEVYHERFLNATIAADDQSGNTGQMMDGSQINVDVTAPGAIIALALIFLKAESEEIAARLSIPDTYFDLQYVRPDFVMLRIIARNLILWSRIQPSIDWIGSQIPETIKGGVFSMSEEAIDCDEFDAEALFQAYVNIVTGACIAIGG
;
A
#
# COMPACT_ATOMS: atom_id res chain seq x y z
N MET A 1 -1.60 -57.56 -17.26
CA MET A 1 -2.03 -57.59 -18.68
C MET A 1 -3.50 -57.98 -18.79
N CYS A 2 -4.43 -57.04 -18.61
CA CYS A 2 -5.84 -57.21 -18.98
C CYS A 2 -6.11 -56.33 -20.21
N LYS A 3 -6.14 -56.94 -21.39
CA LYS A 3 -6.44 -56.28 -22.66
C LYS A 3 -7.90 -55.80 -22.63
N GLN A 4 -8.12 -54.49 -22.55
CA GLN A 4 -9.36 -53.90 -23.06
C GLN A 4 -9.45 -54.32 -24.54
N LYS A 5 -10.46 -55.12 -24.90
CA LYS A 5 -10.78 -55.41 -26.29
C LYS A 5 -11.29 -54.12 -26.94
N VAL A 6 -10.37 -53.27 -27.38
CA VAL A 6 -10.67 -52.28 -28.42
C VAL A 6 -10.90 -53.10 -29.68
N SER A 7 -12.17 -53.43 -29.95
CA SER A 7 -12.55 -54.08 -31.20
C SER A 7 -12.09 -53.19 -32.35
N ALA A 8 -11.44 -53.74 -33.39
CA ALA A 8 -11.09 -52.97 -34.60
C ALA A 8 -12.32 -52.24 -35.17
N VAL A 9 -13.52 -52.81 -34.95
CA VAL A 9 -14.82 -52.23 -35.31
C VAL A 9 -15.13 -50.96 -34.49
N SER A 10 -14.77 -50.89 -33.21
CA SER A 10 -15.02 -49.70 -32.40
C SER A 10 -14.06 -48.56 -32.74
N TRP A 11 -12.82 -48.88 -33.13
CA TRP A 11 -11.85 -47.89 -33.58
C TRP A 11 -12.21 -47.35 -34.97
N GLY A 12 -12.59 -48.25 -35.89
CA GLY A 12 -13.13 -47.88 -37.20
C GLY A 12 -14.38 -46.99 -37.10
N ARG A 13 -15.32 -47.32 -36.19
CA ARG A 13 -16.50 -46.48 -35.92
C ARG A 13 -16.11 -45.04 -35.57
N LYS A 14 -15.19 -44.86 -34.62
CA LYS A 14 -14.75 -43.53 -34.13
C LYS A 14 -14.14 -42.70 -35.25
N VAL A 15 -13.26 -43.30 -36.05
CA VAL A 15 -12.63 -42.62 -37.18
C VAL A 15 -13.67 -42.23 -38.22
N VAL A 16 -14.57 -43.15 -38.58
CA VAL A 16 -15.66 -42.87 -39.53
C VAL A 16 -16.59 -41.78 -39.00
N SER A 17 -16.91 -41.75 -37.70
CA SER A 17 -17.73 -40.67 -37.14
C SER A 17 -17.07 -39.30 -37.24
N PHE A 18 -15.75 -39.19 -37.03
CA PHE A 18 -15.05 -37.90 -37.18
C PHE A 18 -15.03 -37.43 -38.63
N TYR A 19 -14.81 -38.34 -39.58
CA TYR A 19 -14.87 -38.02 -41.00
C TYR A 19 -16.28 -37.65 -41.47
N SER A 20 -17.32 -38.34 -40.99
CA SER A 20 -18.71 -37.98 -41.27
C SER A 20 -19.04 -36.56 -40.78
N LEU A 21 -18.54 -36.17 -39.61
CA LEU A 21 -18.72 -34.81 -39.09
C LEU A 21 -18.00 -33.76 -39.93
N LEU A 22 -16.76 -34.04 -40.37
CA LEU A 22 -16.02 -33.15 -41.27
C LEU A 22 -16.68 -33.01 -42.65
N LEU A 23 -17.40 -34.03 -43.11
CA LEU A 23 -18.17 -34.01 -44.35
C LEU A 23 -19.57 -33.37 -44.20
N GLY A 24 -19.92 -32.85 -43.01
CA GLY A 24 -21.15 -32.11 -42.77
C GLY A 24 -22.37 -32.95 -42.37
N ALA A 25 -22.17 -34.17 -41.84
CA ALA A 25 -23.27 -34.99 -41.36
C ALA A 25 -24.00 -34.34 -40.17
N GLU A 26 -25.30 -34.06 -40.34
CA GLU A 26 -26.14 -33.51 -39.27
C GLU A 26 -26.35 -34.49 -38.11
N ARG A 27 -26.47 -33.96 -36.89
CA ARG A 27 -26.62 -34.71 -35.65
C ARG A 27 -28.10 -34.90 -35.29
N GLN A 28 -28.53 -36.16 -35.16
CA GLN A 28 -29.83 -36.56 -34.61
C GLN A 28 -29.60 -37.29 -33.26
N GLY A 29 -29.54 -36.52 -32.17
CA GLY A 29 -29.25 -37.08 -30.84
C GLY A 29 -27.82 -37.61 -30.75
N SER A 30 -27.64 -38.90 -30.47
CA SER A 30 -26.32 -39.56 -30.42
C SER A 30 -25.92 -40.25 -31.73
N ASN A 31 -26.73 -40.11 -32.79
CA ASN A 31 -26.46 -40.66 -34.12
C ASN A 31 -26.27 -39.55 -35.14
N LEU A 32 -25.38 -39.78 -36.10
CA LEU A 32 -25.21 -38.92 -37.27
C LEU A 32 -26.20 -39.34 -38.37
N SER A 33 -26.52 -38.42 -39.29
CA SER A 33 -27.29 -38.71 -40.52
C SER A 33 -26.69 -39.83 -41.39
N SER A 34 -25.41 -40.16 -41.20
CA SER A 34 -24.74 -41.31 -41.79
C SER A 34 -25.02 -42.66 -41.10
N GLY A 35 -25.88 -42.70 -40.07
CA GLY A 35 -26.22 -43.90 -39.30
C GLY A 35 -25.16 -44.33 -38.27
N VAL A 36 -24.14 -43.50 -38.03
CA VAL A 36 -23.01 -43.82 -37.12
C VAL A 36 -23.22 -43.14 -35.78
N TYR A 37 -23.07 -43.89 -34.68
CA TYR A 37 -23.10 -43.35 -33.33
C TYR A 37 -21.88 -42.44 -33.09
N CYS A 38 -22.11 -41.24 -32.54
CA CYS A 38 -21.06 -40.29 -32.16
C CYS A 38 -21.47 -39.49 -30.93
N GLU A 39 -20.65 -39.52 -29.89
CA GLU A 39 -20.79 -38.65 -28.72
C GLU A 39 -20.00 -37.34 -28.94
N VAL A 40 -20.48 -36.21 -28.41
CA VAL A 40 -19.85 -34.89 -28.57
C VAL A 40 -19.79 -34.22 -27.21
N ALA A 41 -18.62 -33.69 -26.85
CA ALA A 41 -18.42 -33.00 -25.58
C ALA A 41 -19.14 -31.64 -25.56
N ASN A 42 -19.40 -31.11 -24.36
CA ASN A 42 -20.01 -29.80 -24.19
C ASN A 42 -19.07 -28.71 -24.72
N GLY A 43 -19.59 -27.80 -25.55
CA GLY A 43 -18.88 -26.66 -26.11
C GLY A 43 -19.54 -26.15 -27.38
N SER A 44 -19.24 -24.91 -27.76
CA SER A 44 -19.74 -24.31 -28.98
C SER A 44 -18.91 -24.77 -30.17
N ALA A 45 -19.58 -24.97 -31.30
CA ALA A 45 -18.96 -25.30 -32.58
C ALA A 45 -19.64 -24.46 -33.66
N ARG A 46 -18.87 -23.58 -34.30
CA ARG A 46 -19.27 -22.75 -35.44
C ARG A 46 -19.02 -23.49 -36.76
N ASN A 47 -18.02 -24.36 -36.77
CA ASN A 47 -17.56 -25.10 -37.95
C ASN A 47 -17.61 -26.62 -37.71
N THR A 48 -17.63 -27.39 -38.80
CA THR A 48 -17.58 -28.86 -38.79
C THR A 48 -16.32 -29.41 -38.12
N GLU A 49 -15.21 -28.70 -38.25
CA GLU A 49 -13.91 -29.03 -37.68
C GLU A 49 -13.94 -28.91 -36.15
N GLU A 50 -14.55 -27.85 -35.62
CA GLU A 50 -14.72 -27.63 -34.18
C GLU A 50 -15.60 -28.71 -33.55
N LEU A 51 -16.67 -29.11 -34.26
CA LEU A 51 -17.55 -30.19 -33.83
C LEU A 51 -16.81 -31.54 -33.83
N ALA A 52 -15.94 -31.78 -34.82
CA ALA A 52 -15.08 -32.96 -34.85
C ALA A 52 -14.11 -32.99 -33.66
N VAL A 53 -13.53 -31.85 -33.24
CA VAL A 53 -12.68 -31.78 -32.03
C VAL A 53 -13.46 -32.16 -30.77
N LEU A 54 -14.67 -31.62 -30.57
CA LEU A 54 -15.51 -31.97 -29.42
C LEU A 54 -15.94 -33.44 -29.43
N ALA A 55 -16.17 -34.03 -30.61
CA ALA A 55 -16.44 -35.45 -30.76
C ALA A 55 -15.23 -36.32 -30.41
N MET A 56 -14.02 -35.92 -30.85
CA MET A 56 -12.78 -36.61 -30.50
C MET A 56 -12.54 -36.60 -28.99
N VAL A 57 -12.85 -35.49 -28.31
CA VAL A 57 -12.74 -35.37 -26.85
C VAL A 57 -13.74 -36.29 -26.13
N ALA A 58 -15.01 -36.30 -26.54
CA ALA A 58 -16.02 -37.18 -25.94
C ALA A 58 -15.69 -38.67 -26.11
N GLU A 59 -15.21 -39.06 -27.28
CA GLU A 59 -14.80 -40.44 -27.58
C GLU A 59 -13.43 -40.81 -26.99
N LYS A 60 -12.80 -39.92 -26.20
CA LYS A 60 -11.46 -40.09 -25.59
C LYS A 60 -10.38 -40.43 -26.63
N PHE A 61 -10.45 -39.78 -27.79
CA PHE A 61 -9.56 -39.96 -28.92
C PHE A 61 -8.56 -38.78 -28.98
N GLY A 62 -7.36 -38.98 -28.44
CA GLY A 62 -6.32 -37.97 -28.32
C GLY A 62 -5.24 -38.04 -29.41
N ARG A 63 -4.18 -37.22 -29.24
CA ARG A 63 -3.01 -37.19 -30.13
C ARG A 63 -2.30 -38.54 -30.23
N GLN A 64 -2.15 -39.24 -29.10
CA GLN A 64 -1.55 -40.58 -29.07
C GLN A 64 -2.31 -41.58 -29.93
N GLN A 65 -3.64 -41.49 -30.01
CA GLN A 65 -4.47 -42.35 -30.85
C GLN A 65 -4.41 -41.93 -32.33
N LEU A 66 -4.23 -40.64 -32.63
CA LEU A 66 -3.98 -40.16 -34.00
C LEU A 66 -2.65 -40.66 -34.57
N ASP A 67 -1.63 -40.84 -33.72
CA ASP A 67 -0.31 -41.35 -34.13
C ASP A 67 -0.33 -42.83 -34.55
N LEU A 68 -1.34 -43.58 -34.08
CA LEU A 68 -1.53 -44.99 -34.44
C LEU A 68 -2.28 -45.17 -35.78
N LEU A 69 -2.84 -44.09 -36.35
CA LEU A 69 -3.55 -44.13 -37.63
C LEU A 69 -2.59 -44.02 -38.82
N PRO A 70 -2.86 -44.73 -39.93
CA PRO A 70 -2.15 -44.50 -41.19
C PRO A 70 -2.16 -43.02 -41.56
N ILE A 71 -1.05 -42.53 -42.11
CA ILE A 71 -0.85 -41.09 -42.33
C ILE A 71 -1.94 -40.44 -43.18
N GLY A 72 -2.46 -41.14 -44.19
CA GLY A 72 -3.56 -40.65 -45.03
C GLY A 72 -4.87 -40.45 -44.26
N VAL A 73 -5.11 -41.22 -43.20
CA VAL A 73 -6.31 -41.14 -42.36
C VAL A 73 -6.13 -40.13 -41.22
N SER A 74 -4.93 -40.01 -40.67
CA SER A 74 -4.66 -39.03 -39.60
C SER A 74 -4.44 -37.61 -40.11
N LEU A 75 -4.00 -37.42 -41.36
CA LEU A 75 -3.70 -36.09 -41.92
C LEU A 75 -4.92 -35.17 -41.91
N VAL A 76 -6.09 -35.65 -42.35
CA VAL A 76 -7.31 -34.83 -42.40
C VAL A 76 -7.78 -34.43 -41.00
N LEU A 77 -7.70 -35.35 -40.04
CA LEU A 77 -8.04 -35.06 -38.64
C LEU A 77 -7.04 -34.09 -38.01
N ARG A 78 -5.74 -34.22 -38.31
CA ARG A 78 -4.72 -33.27 -37.85
C ARG A 78 -4.89 -31.89 -38.48
N HIS A 79 -5.29 -31.80 -39.75
CA HIS A 79 -5.59 -30.53 -40.40
C HIS A 79 -6.80 -29.84 -39.77
N ALA A 80 -7.86 -30.59 -39.41
CA ALA A 80 -8.98 -30.03 -38.65
C ALA A 80 -8.54 -29.49 -37.28
N LEU A 81 -7.67 -30.22 -36.56
CA LEU A 81 -7.10 -29.73 -35.30
C LEU A 81 -6.25 -28.46 -35.48
N ASP A 82 -5.46 -28.38 -36.55
CA ASP A 82 -4.59 -27.22 -36.82
C ASP A 82 -5.43 -25.99 -37.18
N LYS A 83 -6.48 -26.15 -38.00
CA LYS A 83 -7.44 -25.07 -38.29
C LYS A 83 -8.15 -24.58 -37.02
N CYS A 84 -8.52 -25.48 -36.12
CA CYS A 84 -9.08 -25.11 -34.82
C CYS A 84 -8.05 -24.47 -33.86
N ARG A 85 -6.75 -24.59 -34.11
CA ARG A 85 -5.68 -24.02 -33.27
C ARG A 85 -5.57 -22.50 -33.42
N GLU A 86 -5.89 -21.99 -34.60
CA GLU A 86 -5.84 -20.55 -34.91
C GLU A 86 -6.87 -19.77 -34.09
N SER A 87 -8.09 -20.31 -33.94
CA SER A 87 -9.18 -19.65 -33.21
C SER A 87 -10.11 -20.63 -32.49
N PRO A 88 -9.68 -21.28 -31.39
CA PRO A 88 -10.55 -22.16 -30.62
C PRO A 88 -11.61 -21.35 -29.83
N PRO A 89 -12.88 -21.79 -29.78
CA PRO A 89 -13.92 -21.19 -28.95
C PRO A 89 -13.64 -21.24 -27.43
N ASP A 90 -14.05 -20.19 -26.71
CA ASP A 90 -13.75 -19.99 -25.28
C ASP A 90 -14.46 -20.95 -24.32
N ASP A 91 -15.53 -21.60 -24.75
CA ASP A 91 -16.38 -22.46 -23.92
C ASP A 91 -15.98 -23.94 -23.96
N TRP A 92 -14.86 -24.26 -24.62
CA TRP A 92 -14.35 -25.61 -24.72
C TRP A 92 -13.85 -26.19 -23.38
N PRO A 93 -13.95 -27.52 -23.22
CA PRO A 93 -13.44 -28.20 -22.05
C PRO A 93 -11.91 -28.30 -22.13
N ALA A 94 -11.21 -28.31 -20.99
CA ALA A 94 -9.75 -28.35 -20.94
C ALA A 94 -9.08 -29.43 -21.83
N PRO A 95 -9.62 -30.66 -21.95
CA PRO A 95 -9.08 -31.67 -22.87
C PRO A 95 -9.13 -31.28 -24.36
N ALA A 96 -10.08 -30.43 -24.79
CA ALA A 96 -10.17 -29.96 -26.17
C ALA A 96 -9.02 -29.02 -26.53
N TYR A 97 -8.69 -28.10 -25.63
CA TYR A 97 -7.54 -27.20 -25.79
C TYR A 97 -6.21 -27.96 -25.82
N VAL A 98 -6.06 -28.99 -24.97
CA VAL A 98 -4.88 -29.89 -25.00
C VAL A 98 -4.80 -30.65 -26.33
N LEU A 99 -5.93 -31.16 -26.83
CA LEU A 99 -5.99 -31.89 -28.10
C LEU A 99 -5.54 -31.01 -29.30
N VAL A 100 -5.98 -29.75 -29.32
CA VAL A 100 -5.62 -28.75 -30.34
C VAL A 100 -4.19 -28.20 -30.15
N GLY A 101 -3.61 -28.35 -28.95
CA GLY A 101 -2.24 -27.93 -28.65
C GLY A 101 -2.14 -26.48 -28.17
N ARG A 102 -3.21 -26.00 -27.55
CA ARG A 102 -3.31 -24.72 -26.83
C ARG A 102 -3.39 -24.99 -25.33
N GLU A 103 -2.30 -25.52 -24.77
CA GLU A 103 -2.21 -25.85 -23.34
C GLU A 103 -2.28 -24.59 -22.45
N ASP A 104 -1.94 -23.42 -23.01
CA ASP A 104 -2.16 -22.10 -22.42
C ASP A 104 -3.63 -21.85 -22.07
N LEU A 105 -4.57 -22.20 -22.96
CA LEU A 105 -6.01 -22.05 -22.72
C LEU A 105 -6.56 -23.14 -21.78
N ALA A 106 -5.99 -24.34 -21.85
CA ALA A 106 -6.36 -25.44 -20.95
C ALA A 106 -6.03 -25.13 -19.48
N THR A 107 -4.83 -24.57 -19.24
CA THR A 107 -4.36 -24.19 -17.90
C THR A 107 -5.17 -23.04 -17.32
N ALA A 108 -5.58 -22.06 -18.13
CA ALA A 108 -6.48 -20.98 -17.72
C ALA A 108 -7.85 -21.50 -17.22
N LYS A 109 -8.45 -22.48 -17.93
CA LYS A 109 -9.72 -23.10 -17.50
C LYS A 109 -9.58 -23.93 -16.24
N MET A 110 -8.49 -24.69 -16.09
CA MET A 110 -8.23 -25.47 -14.87
C MET A 110 -7.90 -24.58 -13.66
N GLY A 111 -7.24 -23.43 -13.87
CA GLY A 111 -6.99 -22.42 -12.84
C GLY A 111 -8.29 -21.81 -12.29
N SER A 112 -9.33 -21.67 -13.13
CA SER A 112 -10.65 -21.22 -12.68
C SER A 112 -11.39 -22.28 -11.85
N ALA A 113 -11.22 -23.57 -12.14
CA ALA A 113 -11.84 -24.66 -11.38
C ALA A 113 -11.16 -24.92 -10.02
N ARG A 114 -9.85 -24.67 -9.91
CA ARG A 114 -9.11 -24.76 -8.64
C ARG A 114 -9.54 -23.76 -7.58
N LYS A 115 -10.29 -22.70 -7.94
CA LYS A 115 -10.91 -21.80 -6.95
C LYS A 115 -12.05 -22.47 -6.16
N GLU A 116 -12.59 -23.61 -6.60
CA GLU A 116 -13.75 -24.25 -5.96
C GLU A 116 -13.43 -25.53 -5.18
N THR A 117 -12.31 -26.20 -5.43
CA THR A 117 -11.90 -27.39 -4.68
C THR A 117 -10.48 -27.20 -4.12
N GLY A 118 -10.40 -26.68 -2.91
CA GLY A 118 -9.14 -26.50 -2.19
C GLY A 118 -8.56 -27.85 -1.78
N PHE A 119 -7.58 -28.34 -2.53
CA PHE A 119 -6.51 -29.24 -2.08
C PHE A 119 -5.43 -29.30 -3.18
N GLY A 120 -4.23 -28.83 -2.87
CA GLY A 120 -3.06 -28.97 -3.74
C GLY A 120 -1.81 -28.35 -3.11
N ASN A 121 -0.92 -29.20 -2.60
CA ASN A 121 0.40 -28.84 -2.08
C ASN A 121 1.19 -28.02 -3.13
N ASN A 122 1.63 -26.82 -2.74
CA ASN A 122 2.51 -25.96 -3.52
C ASN A 122 3.98 -26.22 -3.15
N ASP A 123 4.51 -27.39 -3.50
CA ASP A 123 5.95 -27.49 -3.69
C ASP A 123 6.28 -26.86 -5.06
N ASN A 124 6.92 -25.69 -5.03
CA ASN A 124 7.69 -25.09 -6.13
C ASN A 124 6.96 -24.87 -7.47
N LEU A 125 6.01 -23.93 -7.51
CA LEU A 125 5.43 -23.42 -8.77
C LEU A 125 6.29 -22.30 -9.42
N THR A 126 7.62 -22.48 -9.44
CA THR A 126 8.56 -21.76 -10.32
C THR A 126 9.35 -22.71 -11.22
N SER A 127 9.03 -24.00 -11.20
CA SER A 127 9.60 -25.01 -12.09
C SER A 127 8.47 -25.58 -12.97
N ILE A 128 8.75 -25.73 -14.27
CA ILE A 128 7.84 -26.13 -15.36
C ILE A 128 7.18 -24.94 -16.06
N SER A 129 8.02 -24.09 -16.64
CA SER A 129 7.75 -23.59 -18.00
C SER A 129 8.83 -24.22 -18.87
N VAL A 130 8.50 -25.29 -19.60
CA VAL A 130 9.36 -25.69 -20.72
C VAL A 130 9.16 -24.59 -21.77
N PRO A 131 10.19 -23.80 -22.13
CA PRO A 131 10.02 -22.79 -23.16
C PRO A 131 9.66 -23.50 -24.47
N TYR A 132 8.58 -23.04 -25.11
CA TYR A 132 8.21 -23.44 -26.46
C TYR A 132 9.29 -22.94 -27.41
N MET A 133 10.34 -23.75 -27.63
CA MET A 133 11.37 -23.45 -28.60
C MET A 133 10.84 -23.68 -30.01
N LEU A 134 10.54 -22.59 -30.71
CA LEU A 134 10.60 -22.54 -32.17
C LEU A 134 11.95 -23.11 -32.63
N HIS A 135 11.93 -23.91 -33.71
CA HIS A 135 13.08 -24.62 -34.31
C HIS A 135 14.11 -23.69 -34.98
N LEU A 136 14.53 -22.63 -34.31
CA LEU A 136 15.69 -21.84 -34.70
C LEU A 136 16.66 -21.92 -33.52
N GLN A 137 17.60 -22.86 -33.60
CA GLN A 137 18.74 -22.92 -32.70
C GLN A 137 19.63 -21.70 -32.94
N PRO A 138 19.78 -20.77 -31.98
CA PRO A 138 20.94 -19.90 -31.98
C PRO A 138 22.14 -20.77 -31.60
N VAL A 139 23.25 -20.61 -32.32
CA VAL A 139 24.52 -21.27 -32.03
C VAL A 139 24.94 -20.93 -30.60
N THR A 140 24.80 -21.90 -29.69
CA THR A 140 25.36 -21.84 -28.34
C THR A 140 26.83 -22.23 -28.42
N VAL A 141 27.71 -21.27 -28.12
CA VAL A 141 29.11 -21.54 -27.85
C VAL A 141 29.18 -22.20 -26.47
N PRO A 142 29.81 -23.38 -26.31
CA PRO A 142 29.77 -24.12 -25.06
C PRO A 142 30.76 -23.53 -24.06
N THR A 143 30.24 -22.93 -22.98
CA THR A 143 30.94 -22.88 -21.70
C THR A 143 30.17 -23.73 -20.71
N ALA A 144 30.78 -24.86 -20.34
CA ALA A 144 30.44 -25.69 -19.19
C ALA A 144 30.32 -24.81 -17.92
N SER A 145 29.47 -25.07 -16.92
CA SER A 145 28.97 -26.33 -16.39
C SER A 145 27.79 -26.08 -15.45
N ASP A 146 26.81 -26.98 -15.45
CA ASP A 146 25.95 -27.26 -14.28
C ASP A 146 26.84 -27.59 -13.07
N VAL A 147 26.75 -26.76 -12.02
CA VAL A 147 27.27 -27.07 -10.68
C VAL A 147 26.19 -26.68 -9.67
N PRO A 148 25.89 -27.51 -8.66
CA PRO A 148 24.96 -27.17 -7.58
C PRO A 148 25.41 -25.90 -6.87
N THR A 149 24.46 -25.13 -6.36
CA THR A 149 24.63 -23.81 -5.72
C THR A 149 25.33 -23.86 -4.34
N SER A 150 26.46 -24.53 -4.27
CA SER A 150 27.42 -24.48 -3.17
C SER A 150 28.80 -24.63 -3.81
N GLU A 151 29.73 -23.71 -3.52
CA GLU A 151 31.11 -23.65 -4.05
C GLU A 151 31.35 -22.84 -5.34
N VAL A 152 30.87 -21.59 -5.40
CA VAL A 152 31.65 -20.53 -6.06
C VAL A 152 31.62 -19.31 -5.15
N LEU A 153 32.67 -19.16 -4.34
CA LEU A 153 33.30 -17.90 -3.93
C LEU A 153 34.54 -18.28 -3.08
N ASN A 154 35.48 -18.99 -3.69
CA ASN A 154 36.87 -18.98 -3.25
C ASN A 154 37.61 -17.94 -4.10
N SER A 155 37.24 -16.68 -3.91
CA SER A 155 38.17 -15.56 -4.04
C SER A 155 38.59 -15.23 -2.62
N GLU A 156 39.89 -15.27 -2.34
CA GLU A 156 40.46 -14.79 -1.08
C GLU A 156 40.24 -13.28 -0.98
N ASP A 157 39.04 -12.88 -0.56
CA ASP A 157 38.72 -11.53 -0.14
C ASP A 157 38.01 -11.64 1.21
N THR A 158 38.50 -10.83 2.16
CA THR A 158 38.22 -10.80 3.59
C THR A 158 36.77 -10.43 3.97
N ASP A 159 35.81 -10.55 3.05
CA ASP A 159 34.41 -10.13 3.18
C ASP A 159 33.43 -11.31 3.39
N ALA A 160 33.94 -12.53 3.58
CA ALA A 160 33.14 -13.74 3.78
C ALA A 160 32.28 -13.74 5.06
N VAL A 161 32.58 -12.88 6.03
CA VAL A 161 31.84 -12.80 7.32
C VAL A 161 30.49 -12.08 7.18
N TYR A 162 30.28 -11.28 6.12
CA TYR A 162 29.05 -10.48 5.94
C TYR A 162 28.01 -11.06 4.97
N ARG A 163 28.27 -12.20 4.33
CA ARG A 163 27.32 -12.81 3.37
C ARG A 163 26.07 -13.45 3.99
N SER A 164 25.97 -13.54 5.31
CA SER A 164 24.83 -14.21 5.99
C SER A 164 23.91 -13.27 6.78
N VAL A 165 24.02 -11.95 6.62
CA VAL A 165 23.15 -11.03 7.35
C VAL A 165 21.83 -10.87 6.62
N GLU A 166 20.77 -11.47 7.18
CA GLU A 166 19.40 -11.31 6.68
C GLU A 166 18.97 -9.83 6.76
N ASP A 167 18.91 -9.18 5.60
CA ASP A 167 18.48 -7.78 5.46
C ASP A 167 16.98 -7.62 5.15
N GLY A 168 16.29 -8.76 4.99
CA GLY A 168 14.87 -8.86 4.71
C GLY A 168 14.48 -8.72 3.23
N MET A 169 15.45 -8.64 2.32
CA MET A 169 15.25 -8.38 0.89
C MET A 169 15.80 -9.50 -0.02
N GLU A 170 16.18 -10.65 0.55
CA GLU A 170 16.81 -11.77 -0.16
C GLU A 170 15.97 -12.33 -1.31
N HIS A 171 14.66 -12.43 -1.09
CA HIS A 171 13.68 -13.05 -1.98
C HIS A 171 13.26 -12.18 -3.18
N ILE A 172 13.79 -10.97 -3.31
CA ILE A 172 13.40 -10.04 -4.40
C ILE A 172 13.93 -10.51 -5.76
N PHE A 173 15.04 -11.25 -5.78
CA PHE A 173 15.64 -11.77 -7.00
C PHE A 173 14.92 -13.05 -7.45
N THR A 174 13.78 -12.87 -8.11
CA THR A 174 13.00 -13.94 -8.74
C THR A 174 13.21 -13.92 -10.26
N SER A 175 12.87 -15.02 -10.93
CA SER A 175 12.88 -15.09 -12.40
C SER A 175 12.07 -13.95 -13.03
N THR A 176 10.97 -13.54 -12.40
CA THR A 176 10.10 -12.44 -12.86
C THR A 176 10.78 -11.08 -12.76
N THR A 177 11.48 -10.80 -11.67
CA THR A 177 12.19 -9.51 -11.52
C THR A 177 13.39 -9.42 -12.46
N GLN A 178 14.05 -10.55 -12.76
CA GLN A 178 15.09 -10.61 -13.80
C GLN A 178 14.53 -10.38 -15.21
N LEU A 179 13.31 -10.80 -15.52
CA LEU A 179 12.69 -10.48 -16.82
C LEU A 179 12.44 -8.98 -16.99
N ARG A 180 12.08 -8.27 -15.92
CA ARG A 180 11.78 -6.82 -15.98
C ARG A 180 13.04 -5.94 -15.87
N TYR A 181 13.97 -6.31 -14.99
CA TYR A 181 15.12 -5.48 -14.62
C TYR A 181 16.48 -6.20 -14.76
N GLY A 182 16.55 -7.32 -15.47
CA GLY A 182 17.80 -8.09 -15.63
C GLY A 182 18.83 -7.47 -16.59
N ARG A 183 18.51 -6.33 -17.22
CA ARG A 183 19.46 -5.60 -18.09
C ARG A 183 20.43 -4.72 -17.32
N ASP A 184 20.14 -4.41 -16.06
CA ASP A 184 21.00 -3.59 -15.20
C ASP A 184 20.96 -4.09 -13.75
N LEU A 185 21.72 -3.43 -12.88
CA LEU A 185 21.85 -3.79 -11.47
C LEU A 185 21.01 -2.88 -10.56
N ARG A 186 19.96 -2.23 -11.07
CA ARG A 186 19.18 -1.25 -10.28
C ARG A 186 18.60 -1.83 -9.01
N LEU A 187 18.17 -3.10 -9.03
CA LEU A 187 17.63 -3.79 -7.86
C LEU A 187 18.71 -4.04 -6.80
N ASN A 188 19.94 -4.32 -7.23
CA ASN A 188 21.08 -4.46 -6.32
C ASN A 188 21.40 -3.12 -5.65
N GLU A 189 21.38 -2.02 -6.41
CA GLU A 189 21.60 -0.68 -5.86
C GLU A 189 20.50 -0.26 -4.89
N VAL A 190 19.23 -0.51 -5.22
CA VAL A 190 18.11 -0.22 -4.30
C VAL A 190 18.23 -1.04 -3.02
N ARG A 191 18.54 -2.35 -3.11
CA ARG A 191 18.80 -3.20 -1.94
C ARG A 191 19.98 -2.68 -1.11
N ARG A 192 21.06 -2.23 -1.75
CA ARG A 192 22.23 -1.63 -1.08
C ARG A 192 21.86 -0.33 -0.35
N LEU A 193 21.04 0.52 -0.96
CA LEU A 193 20.60 1.80 -0.38
C LEU A 193 19.62 1.61 0.79
N LEU A 194 18.75 0.61 0.73
CA LEU A 194 17.72 0.33 1.74
C LEU A 194 18.18 -0.66 2.84
N CYS A 195 19.44 -1.10 2.82
CA CYS A 195 19.96 -2.03 3.81
C CYS A 195 20.18 -1.33 5.17
N SER A 196 19.39 -1.71 6.17
CA SER A 196 19.55 -1.24 7.56
C SER A 196 20.35 -2.20 8.45
N ALA A 197 20.65 -3.41 7.95
CA ALA A 197 21.19 -4.52 8.74
C ALA A 197 22.73 -4.57 8.74
N ARG A 198 23.41 -3.58 8.14
CA ARG A 198 24.87 -3.52 8.04
C ARG A 198 25.41 -2.16 8.52
N PRO A 199 26.58 -2.11 9.18
CA PRO A 199 27.21 -0.85 9.55
C PRO A 199 27.55 0.03 8.35
N VAL A 200 27.37 1.35 8.50
CA VAL A 200 27.64 2.34 7.44
C VAL A 200 29.13 2.67 7.38
N ALA A 201 29.71 2.80 6.18
CA ALA A 201 31.10 3.24 6.06
C ALA A 201 31.23 4.72 6.43
N ILE A 202 32.07 5.04 7.41
CA ILE A 202 32.40 6.41 7.81
C ILE A 202 33.82 6.78 7.34
N GLN A 203 34.01 8.05 6.97
CA GLN A 203 35.29 8.55 6.47
C GLN A 203 36.09 9.10 7.64
N THR A 204 37.26 8.52 7.89
CA THR A 204 38.16 8.96 8.95
C THR A 204 39.60 9.00 8.47
N SER A 205 40.41 9.81 9.14
CA SER A 205 41.86 9.80 9.03
C SER A 205 42.43 8.43 9.41
N THR A 206 43.58 8.08 8.83
CA THR A 206 44.32 6.86 9.17
C THR A 206 44.98 6.94 10.55
N ASN A 207 45.29 8.15 11.04
CA ASN A 207 45.86 8.41 12.35
C ASN A 207 44.83 9.11 13.25
N PRO A 208 44.08 8.36 14.09
CA PRO A 208 43.03 8.94 14.91
C PRO A 208 43.61 9.81 16.03
N THR A 209 43.08 11.03 16.13
CA THR A 209 43.28 11.97 17.24
C THR A 209 42.04 11.97 18.13
N ALA A 210 42.14 12.50 19.36
CA ALA A 210 40.99 12.57 20.28
C ALA A 210 39.80 13.38 19.70
N SER A 211 40.07 14.41 18.88
CA SER A 211 39.05 15.18 18.16
C SER A 211 38.32 14.38 17.08
N ASP A 212 38.91 13.27 16.60
CA ASP A 212 38.27 12.44 15.57
C ASP A 212 37.11 11.62 16.14
N GLN A 213 37.08 11.37 17.46
CA GLN A 213 35.98 10.64 18.10
C GLN A 213 34.67 11.44 18.04
N ASP A 214 34.72 12.74 18.33
CA ASP A 214 33.54 13.61 18.26
C ASP A 214 33.03 13.76 16.83
N LEU A 215 33.95 13.90 15.86
CA LEU A 215 33.62 13.94 14.44
C LEU A 215 32.98 12.63 13.96
N GLN A 216 33.50 11.48 14.40
CA GLN A 216 32.93 10.17 14.12
C GLN A 216 31.51 10.06 14.67
N GLN A 217 31.28 10.45 15.92
CA GLN A 217 29.94 10.41 16.53
C GLN A 217 28.96 11.36 15.82
N GLN A 218 29.41 12.54 15.38
CA GLN A 218 28.59 13.47 14.60
C GLN A 218 28.21 12.90 13.22
N GLN A 219 29.16 12.28 12.50
CA GLN A 219 28.86 11.60 11.23
C GLN A 219 27.90 10.41 11.43
N LEU A 220 28.15 9.59 12.45
CA LEU A 220 27.28 8.46 12.81
C LEU A 220 25.87 8.91 13.15
N TRP A 221 25.72 10.04 13.85
CA TRP A 221 24.42 10.62 14.15
C TRP A 221 23.63 10.97 12.88
N ASN A 222 24.27 11.65 11.93
CA ASN A 222 23.64 11.99 10.65
C ASN A 222 23.26 10.73 9.84
N PHE A 223 24.12 9.70 9.86
CA PHE A 223 23.79 8.43 9.23
C PHE A 223 22.69 7.67 9.96
N ALA A 224 22.60 7.76 11.29
CA ALA A 224 21.54 7.15 12.05
C ALA A 224 20.16 7.72 11.69
N GLN A 225 20.04 9.05 11.52
CA GLN A 225 18.83 9.72 11.01
C GLN A 225 18.36 9.16 9.67
N ARG A 226 19.29 8.88 8.76
CA ARG A 226 18.97 8.22 7.49
C ARG A 226 18.59 6.76 7.69
N THR A 227 19.35 6.01 8.49
CA THR A 227 19.16 4.56 8.69
C THR A 227 17.80 4.24 9.32
N THR A 228 17.32 5.06 10.25
CA THR A 228 15.99 4.88 10.87
C THR A 228 14.83 5.16 9.93
N ALA A 229 15.04 5.90 8.83
CA ALA A 229 14.04 6.14 7.79
C ALA A 229 14.02 5.03 6.70
N LEU A 230 15.08 4.22 6.57
CA LEU A 230 15.16 3.15 5.56
C LEU A 230 14.03 2.10 5.61
N PRO A 231 13.47 1.72 6.78
CA PRO A 231 12.38 0.75 6.84
C PRO A 231 11.15 1.14 6.01
N PHE A 232 10.84 2.43 5.84
CA PHE A 232 9.73 2.88 4.98
C PHE A 232 9.95 2.48 3.52
N GLY A 233 11.11 2.82 2.97
CA GLY A 233 11.49 2.47 1.60
C GLY A 233 11.60 0.96 1.43
N ARG A 234 12.16 0.25 2.42
CA ARG A 234 12.25 -1.22 2.38
C ARG A 234 10.86 -1.86 2.36
N GLY A 235 9.94 -1.41 3.21
CA GLY A 235 8.56 -1.92 3.25
C GLY A 235 7.86 -1.78 1.90
N ALA A 236 8.01 -0.63 1.24
CA ALA A 236 7.50 -0.40 -0.11
C ALA A 236 8.20 -1.28 -1.16
N PHE A 237 9.53 -1.43 -1.07
CA PHE A 237 10.33 -2.23 -2.01
C PHE A 237 10.01 -3.73 -1.93
N THR A 238 9.75 -4.25 -0.72
CA THR A 238 9.40 -5.66 -0.49
C THR A 238 7.90 -5.94 -0.43
N LEU A 239 7.02 -4.97 -0.69
CA LEU A 239 5.58 -5.13 -0.49
C LEU A 239 5.03 -6.36 -1.21
N ALA A 240 4.40 -7.27 -0.47
CA ALA A 240 3.74 -8.47 -0.99
C ALA A 240 4.63 -9.38 -1.86
N THR A 241 5.88 -9.60 -1.47
CA THR A 241 6.87 -10.37 -2.26
C THR A 241 7.26 -11.72 -1.68
N THR A 242 6.93 -12.02 -0.41
CA THR A 242 7.28 -13.31 0.23
C THR A 242 6.04 -14.09 0.63
N TYR A 243 6.02 -15.39 0.33
CA TYR A 243 5.09 -16.34 0.95
C TYR A 243 5.78 -16.99 2.14
N THR A 244 5.24 -16.83 3.35
CA THR A 244 5.79 -17.46 4.55
C THR A 244 5.09 -18.76 4.86
N LEU A 245 5.86 -19.76 5.28
CA LEU A 245 5.32 -20.98 5.85
C LEU A 245 4.70 -20.65 7.22
N LEU A 246 3.44 -21.05 7.43
CA LEU A 246 2.71 -20.81 8.69
C LEU A 246 3.21 -21.69 9.86
N THR A 247 4.37 -22.33 9.69
CA THR A 247 5.10 -23.11 10.70
C THR A 247 6.33 -22.37 11.23
N GLU A 248 6.76 -21.31 10.56
CA GLU A 248 7.98 -20.56 10.92
C GLU A 248 7.63 -19.21 11.55
N ALA A 249 8.52 -18.74 12.43
CA ALA A 249 8.45 -17.40 12.99
C ALA A 249 8.92 -16.38 11.94
N LEU A 250 8.28 -15.20 11.93
CA LEU A 250 8.69 -14.14 11.03
C LEU A 250 10.05 -13.58 11.46
N VAL A 251 11.01 -13.53 10.54
CA VAL A 251 12.31 -12.93 10.82
C VAL A 251 12.29 -11.43 10.54
N PHE A 252 12.75 -10.67 11.54
CA PHE A 252 12.89 -9.22 11.48
C PHE A 252 14.36 -8.84 11.24
N PRO A 253 14.67 -8.10 10.16
CA PRO A 253 16.02 -7.61 9.94
C PRO A 253 16.46 -6.67 11.07
N LYS A 254 17.73 -6.73 11.48
CA LYS A 254 18.25 -5.82 12.50
C LYS A 254 18.39 -4.39 11.95
N ILE A 255 18.23 -3.39 12.81
CA ILE A 255 18.62 -2.01 12.53
C ILE A 255 19.96 -1.79 13.24
N ILE A 256 21.01 -1.51 12.47
CA ILE A 256 22.35 -1.30 13.00
C ILE A 256 22.69 0.19 12.91
N LEU A 257 22.81 0.84 14.07
CA LEU A 257 23.26 2.23 14.22
C LEU A 257 24.76 2.27 14.56
N ALA A 258 25.56 1.62 13.71
CA ALA A 258 27.00 1.54 13.85
C ALA A 258 27.68 1.92 12.54
N GLY A 259 28.92 2.38 12.62
CA GLY A 259 29.76 2.62 11.46
C GLY A 259 30.95 1.66 11.40
N ARG A 260 31.38 1.38 10.18
CA ARG A 260 32.65 0.72 9.89
C ARG A 260 33.68 1.76 9.47
N LEU A 261 34.91 1.59 9.91
CA LEU A 261 36.06 2.45 9.61
C LEU A 261 36.97 1.77 8.58
N PRO A 262 36.83 2.04 7.26
CA PRO A 262 37.63 1.34 6.26
C PRO A 262 39.14 1.58 6.42
N ALA A 263 39.53 2.79 6.85
CA ALA A 263 40.92 3.17 7.10
C ALA A 263 41.56 2.46 8.31
N GLN A 264 40.74 1.87 9.20
CA GLN A 264 41.17 1.20 10.43
C GLN A 264 40.76 -0.27 10.43
N GLN A 265 41.07 -0.98 9.34
CA GLN A 265 40.78 -2.42 9.19
C GLN A 265 39.30 -2.79 9.40
N ASN A 266 38.37 -1.95 8.93
CA ASN A 266 36.92 -2.12 9.11
C ASN A 266 36.47 -2.25 10.59
N ALA A 267 37.19 -1.61 11.52
CA ALA A 267 36.75 -1.52 12.92
C ALA A 267 35.33 -0.92 13.01
N THR A 268 34.51 -1.46 13.91
CA THR A 268 33.12 -1.03 14.11
C THR A 268 33.01 -0.08 15.31
N VAL A 269 32.42 1.09 15.09
CA VAL A 269 32.11 2.08 16.13
C VAL A 269 30.61 2.17 16.28
N ASN A 270 30.12 1.97 17.49
CA ASN A 270 28.71 2.16 17.81
C ASN A 270 28.42 3.63 18.10
N LEU A 271 27.23 4.07 17.70
CA LEU A 271 26.72 5.38 18.10
C LEU A 271 26.47 5.36 19.61
N ASP A 272 26.97 6.38 20.31
CA ASP A 272 26.67 6.59 21.71
C ASP A 272 25.27 7.22 21.86
N LEU A 273 24.33 6.44 22.38
CA LEU A 273 22.94 6.85 22.58
C LEU A 273 22.72 7.57 23.92
N SER A 274 23.73 7.67 24.78
CA SER A 274 23.61 8.27 26.11
C SER A 274 23.66 9.80 26.11
N THR A 275 24.21 10.42 25.06
CA THR A 275 24.49 11.86 25.00
C THR A 275 23.33 12.71 24.50
N ARG A 276 22.27 12.11 23.95
CA ARG A 276 21.03 12.76 23.49
C ARG A 276 19.84 11.93 23.97
N SER A 277 18.66 12.51 24.15
CA SER A 277 17.45 11.75 24.52
C SER A 277 16.96 10.91 23.31
N VAL A 278 17.64 9.78 23.04
CA VAL A 278 17.48 8.95 21.80
C VAL A 278 16.59 7.71 22.01
N SER A 279 15.91 7.55 23.15
CA SER A 279 15.04 6.38 23.40
C SER A 279 13.86 6.31 22.42
N GLU A 280 13.23 7.45 22.08
CA GLU A 280 12.14 7.52 21.11
C GLU A 280 12.59 7.26 19.66
N PHE A 281 13.82 7.63 19.35
CA PHE A 281 14.37 7.56 18.00
C PHE A 281 14.59 6.11 17.53
N ASN A 282 15.09 5.24 18.42
CA ASN A 282 15.18 3.81 18.10
C ASN A 282 13.81 3.12 18.12
N SER A 283 12.94 3.54 19.03
CA SER A 283 11.59 2.98 19.22
C SER A 283 10.72 3.05 17.96
N TRP A 284 10.63 4.21 17.31
CA TRP A 284 9.88 4.34 16.05
C TRP A 284 10.55 3.63 14.87
N ALA A 285 11.88 3.62 14.83
CA ALA A 285 12.62 2.88 13.81
C ALA A 285 12.30 1.37 13.87
N GLU A 286 12.26 0.80 15.08
CA GLU A 286 11.84 -0.58 15.32
C GLU A 286 10.37 -0.83 14.98
N PHE A 287 9.48 0.12 15.28
CA PHE A 287 8.08 0.03 14.84
C PHE A 287 7.97 -0.06 13.32
N HIS A 288 8.62 0.85 12.58
CA HIS A 288 8.62 0.84 11.11
C HIS A 288 9.32 -0.40 10.54
N ASN A 289 10.33 -0.94 11.23
CA ASN A 289 10.95 -2.21 10.88
C ASN A 289 9.95 -3.37 10.92
N GLY A 290 9.15 -3.43 12.00
CA GLY A 290 8.07 -4.39 12.15
C GLY A 290 7.02 -4.27 11.06
N VAL A 291 6.60 -3.03 10.74
CA VAL A 291 5.67 -2.76 9.64
C VAL A 291 6.23 -3.26 8.31
N ALA A 292 7.49 -2.93 7.99
CA ALA A 292 8.14 -3.35 6.75
C ALA A 292 8.24 -4.88 6.63
N ALA A 293 8.60 -5.56 7.72
CA ALA A 293 8.68 -7.03 7.76
C ALA A 293 7.32 -7.70 7.56
N GLY A 294 6.24 -7.10 8.08
CA GLY A 294 4.87 -7.58 7.87
C GLY A 294 4.32 -7.28 6.47
N LEU A 295 4.58 -6.08 5.93
CA LEU A 295 4.16 -5.69 4.58
C LEU A 295 4.80 -6.54 3.49
N ARG A 296 5.98 -7.11 3.77
CA ARG A 296 6.66 -8.06 2.88
C ARG A 296 5.81 -9.29 2.52
N LEU A 297 4.91 -9.70 3.40
CA LEU A 297 4.07 -10.87 3.20
C LEU A 297 3.10 -10.66 2.04
N ALA A 298 3.12 -11.59 1.09
CA ALA A 298 2.13 -11.65 0.03
C ALA A 298 0.75 -12.02 0.62
N PRO A 299 -0.36 -11.57 0.00
CA PRO A 299 -1.69 -12.01 0.39
C PRO A 299 -1.74 -13.54 0.36
N PHE A 300 -2.14 -14.15 1.48
CA PHE A 300 -2.21 -15.60 1.57
C PHE A 300 -3.29 -16.13 0.62
N GLN A 301 -2.97 -17.19 -0.13
CA GLN A 301 -3.96 -17.89 -0.96
C GLN A 301 -5.05 -18.55 -0.09
N GLU A 302 -4.72 -18.87 1.16
CA GLU A 302 -5.64 -19.33 2.20
C GLU A 302 -5.86 -18.24 3.27
N LYS A 303 -6.79 -18.47 4.20
CA LYS A 303 -7.00 -17.54 5.32
C LYS A 303 -5.82 -17.62 6.29
N MET A 304 -5.31 -16.46 6.72
CA MET A 304 -4.35 -16.35 7.81
C MET A 304 -4.81 -17.14 9.04
N LEU A 305 -3.90 -17.91 9.66
CA LEU A 305 -4.22 -18.66 10.86
C LEU A 305 -4.11 -17.78 12.11
N ARG A 306 -5.19 -17.72 12.89
CA ARG A 306 -5.24 -17.06 14.21
C ARG A 306 -4.11 -17.56 15.12
N THR A 307 -3.82 -18.86 15.10
CA THR A 307 -2.75 -19.49 15.88
C THR A 307 -1.36 -19.02 15.48
N TRP A 308 -1.13 -18.69 14.20
CA TRP A 308 0.16 -18.20 13.74
C TRP A 308 0.43 -16.75 14.17
N ILE A 309 -0.61 -15.90 14.19
CA ILE A 309 -0.49 -14.54 14.78
C ILE A 309 -0.16 -14.64 16.27
N GLN A 310 -0.78 -15.58 16.99
CA GLN A 310 -0.49 -15.82 18.40
C GLN A 310 0.90 -16.41 18.63
N TYR A 311 1.37 -17.27 17.72
CA TYR A 311 2.72 -17.85 17.77
C TYR A 311 3.82 -16.80 17.64
N ASN A 312 3.62 -15.79 16.79
CA ASN A 312 4.57 -14.68 16.61
C ASN A 312 4.49 -13.61 17.70
N ARG A 313 3.59 -13.76 18.69
CA ARG A 313 3.49 -12.81 19.80
C ARG A 313 4.72 -12.95 20.72
N PRO A 314 5.50 -11.88 20.95
CA PRO A 314 6.63 -11.93 21.87
C PRO A 314 6.17 -12.09 23.32
N SER A 315 7.06 -12.62 24.17
CA SER A 315 6.81 -12.73 25.61
C SER A 315 6.67 -11.37 26.28
N GLU A 316 7.52 -10.42 25.88
CA GLU A 316 7.49 -9.02 26.32
C GLU A 316 7.02 -8.12 25.16
N PRO A 317 6.18 -7.10 25.43
CA PRO A 317 5.76 -6.17 24.40
C PRO A 317 6.96 -5.39 23.87
N ASN A 318 7.04 -5.25 22.54
CA ASN A 318 8.11 -4.52 21.87
C ASN A 318 7.58 -3.74 20.66
N PHE A 319 8.36 -2.77 20.19
CA PHE A 319 7.97 -1.88 19.09
C PHE A 319 7.84 -2.61 17.75
N THR A 320 8.71 -3.61 17.50
CA THR A 320 8.69 -4.42 16.27
C THR A 320 7.38 -5.19 16.12
N HIS A 321 6.89 -5.84 17.17
CA HIS A 321 5.61 -6.55 17.14
C HIS A 321 4.42 -5.60 17.01
N ALA A 322 4.48 -4.43 17.66
CA ALA A 322 3.46 -3.40 17.50
C ALA A 322 3.33 -2.95 16.02
N GLY A 323 4.46 -2.77 15.33
CA GLY A 323 4.49 -2.48 13.90
C GLY A 323 3.97 -3.64 13.04
N LEU A 324 4.30 -4.88 13.42
CA LEU A 324 3.79 -6.07 12.74
C LEU A 324 2.25 -6.16 12.80
N LEU A 325 1.64 -5.82 13.94
CA LEU A 325 0.18 -5.79 14.09
C LEU A 325 -0.46 -4.80 13.12
N LEU A 326 0.11 -3.60 12.96
CA LEU A 326 -0.37 -2.64 11.97
C LEU A 326 -0.27 -3.20 10.54
N ALA A 327 0.87 -3.83 10.19
CA ALA A 327 1.04 -4.43 8.86
C ALA A 327 0.06 -5.59 8.58
N PHE A 328 -0.21 -6.44 9.57
CA PHE A 328 -1.28 -7.43 9.47
C PHE A 328 -2.65 -6.78 9.29
N GLY A 329 -2.87 -5.63 9.94
CA GLY A 329 -4.06 -4.83 9.76
C GLY A 329 -4.27 -4.37 8.32
N LEU A 330 -3.22 -3.81 7.73
CA LEU A 330 -3.18 -3.31 6.34
C LEU A 330 -3.40 -4.40 5.30
N HIS A 331 -2.96 -5.64 5.59
CA HIS A 331 -3.23 -6.82 4.76
C HIS A 331 -4.57 -7.51 5.07
N GLU A 332 -5.40 -6.92 5.94
CA GLU A 332 -6.68 -7.48 6.42
C GLU A 332 -6.57 -8.83 7.18
N HIS A 333 -5.36 -9.19 7.62
CA HIS A 333 -5.10 -10.46 8.30
C HIS A 333 -5.60 -10.48 9.74
N LEU A 334 -5.89 -9.33 10.36
CA LEU A 334 -6.36 -9.28 11.75
C LEU A 334 -7.85 -9.64 11.92
N ARG A 335 -8.62 -9.82 10.83
CA ARG A 335 -10.03 -10.25 10.89
C ARG A 335 -10.25 -11.60 11.58
N VAL A 336 -9.20 -12.43 11.67
CA VAL A 336 -9.26 -13.75 12.31
C VAL A 336 -9.07 -13.70 13.83
N LEU A 337 -8.67 -12.55 14.38
CA LEU A 337 -8.54 -12.38 15.82
C LEU A 337 -9.91 -12.22 16.48
N THR A 338 -10.08 -12.83 17.64
CA THR A 338 -11.27 -12.61 18.47
C THR A 338 -11.08 -11.37 19.34
N MET A 339 -12.16 -10.75 19.80
CA MET A 339 -12.08 -9.62 20.74
C MET A 339 -11.32 -10.00 22.02
N THR A 340 -11.41 -11.26 22.46
CA THR A 340 -10.61 -11.76 23.59
C THR A 340 -9.11 -11.73 23.33
N ASP A 341 -8.66 -11.92 22.08
CA ASP A 341 -7.25 -11.77 21.75
C ASP A 341 -6.84 -10.29 21.77
N ALA A 342 -7.69 -9.40 21.25
CA ALA A 342 -7.46 -7.97 21.30
C ALA A 342 -7.30 -7.49 22.76
N TYR A 343 -8.19 -7.90 23.66
CA TYR A 343 -8.08 -7.57 25.08
C TYR A 343 -6.79 -8.09 25.75
N ARG A 344 -6.25 -9.24 25.32
CA ARG A 344 -4.96 -9.75 25.84
C ARG A 344 -3.77 -8.89 25.42
N TYR A 345 -3.86 -8.20 24.29
CA TYR A 345 -2.85 -7.23 23.88
C TYR A 345 -3.00 -5.93 24.68
N LEU A 346 -4.23 -5.44 24.85
CA LEU A 346 -4.53 -4.25 25.64
C LEU A 346 -4.11 -4.39 27.11
N SER A 347 -4.22 -5.59 27.68
CA SER A 347 -3.84 -5.85 29.08
C SER A 347 -2.33 -5.79 29.35
N GLN A 348 -1.49 -5.63 28.33
CA GLN A 348 -0.04 -5.49 28.52
C GLN A 348 0.39 -4.04 28.83
N GLU A 349 -0.54 -3.08 28.78
CA GLU A 349 -0.30 -1.67 29.11
C GLU A 349 0.89 -1.04 28.37
N HIS A 350 1.16 -1.52 27.14
CA HIS A 350 2.19 -0.96 26.26
C HIS A 350 1.55 -0.12 25.17
N ASP A 351 1.71 1.21 25.26
CA ASP A 351 1.00 2.20 24.44
C ASP A 351 1.16 1.96 22.94
N ILE A 352 2.37 1.65 22.48
CA ILE A 352 2.63 1.45 21.05
C ILE A 352 2.04 0.14 20.53
N THR A 353 2.01 -0.92 21.35
CA THR A 353 1.31 -2.17 20.97
C THR A 353 -0.18 -1.92 20.86
N THR A 354 -0.75 -1.17 21.81
CA THR A 354 -2.14 -0.73 21.76
C THR A 354 -2.41 0.08 20.49
N LEU A 355 -1.56 1.06 20.17
CA LEU A 355 -1.67 1.86 18.94
C LEU A 355 -1.66 1.00 17.68
N GLY A 356 -0.67 0.11 17.54
CA GLY A 356 -0.53 -0.78 16.38
C GLY A 356 -1.73 -1.73 16.24
N LEU A 357 -2.27 -2.22 17.36
CA LEU A 357 -3.48 -3.04 17.40
C LEU A 357 -4.74 -2.26 17.01
N LEU A 358 -4.96 -1.06 17.58
CA LEU A 358 -6.15 -0.26 17.31
C LEU A 358 -6.24 0.12 15.84
N LEU A 359 -5.15 0.64 15.27
CA LEU A 359 -5.06 0.97 13.84
C LEU A 359 -5.13 -0.29 12.97
N GLY A 360 -4.48 -1.38 13.38
CA GLY A 360 -4.52 -2.63 12.64
C GLY A 360 -5.92 -3.24 12.56
N LEU A 361 -6.65 -3.27 13.68
CA LEU A 361 -8.04 -3.74 13.71
C LEU A 361 -8.98 -2.82 12.93
N ALA A 362 -8.80 -1.49 13.04
CA ALA A 362 -9.58 -0.52 12.28
C ALA A 362 -9.37 -0.65 10.78
N THR A 363 -8.12 -0.77 10.31
CA THR A 363 -7.78 -0.96 8.89
C THR A 363 -8.30 -2.30 8.35
N SER A 364 -8.19 -3.39 9.12
CA SER A 364 -8.77 -4.69 8.74
C SER A 364 -10.30 -4.64 8.62
N HIS A 365 -10.98 -3.80 9.39
CA HIS A 365 -12.44 -3.64 9.38
C HIS A 365 -12.88 -2.31 8.74
N ARG A 366 -12.07 -1.78 7.83
CA ARG A 366 -12.32 -0.50 7.14
C ARG A 366 -13.70 -0.49 6.48
N GLY A 367 -14.49 0.54 6.76
CA GLY A 367 -15.85 0.72 6.25
C GLY A 367 -16.93 -0.24 6.81
N THR A 368 -16.63 -1.13 7.75
CA THR A 368 -17.63 -2.13 8.22
C THR A 368 -18.44 -1.68 9.44
N MET A 369 -18.10 -0.56 10.09
CA MET A 369 -18.77 -0.07 11.31
C MET A 369 -18.89 -1.11 12.44
N HIS A 370 -17.88 -1.98 12.61
CA HIS A 370 -17.96 -3.11 13.55
C HIS A 370 -18.14 -2.62 15.01
N PRO A 371 -19.22 -3.00 15.72
CA PRO A 371 -19.62 -2.36 16.98
C PRO A 371 -18.63 -2.59 18.13
N ALA A 372 -18.03 -3.78 18.22
CA ALA A 372 -17.06 -4.07 19.28
C ALA A 372 -15.75 -3.26 19.13
N ILE A 373 -15.27 -3.10 17.89
CA ILE A 373 -14.06 -2.33 17.57
C ILE A 373 -14.35 -0.84 17.73
N SER A 374 -15.53 -0.38 17.28
CA SER A 374 -16.01 0.98 17.51
C SER A 374 -16.01 1.34 19.00
N LYS A 375 -16.60 0.48 19.85
CA LYS A 375 -16.61 0.69 21.30
C LYS A 375 -15.20 0.74 21.91
N MET A 376 -14.31 -0.12 21.42
CA MET A 376 -12.91 -0.15 21.85
C MET A 376 -12.19 1.15 21.47
N LEU A 377 -12.36 1.64 20.24
CA LEU A 377 -11.73 2.90 19.80
C LEU A 377 -12.28 4.11 20.56
N TYR A 378 -13.61 4.21 20.72
CA TYR A 378 -14.23 5.32 21.46
C TYR A 378 -13.85 5.37 22.94
N PHE A 379 -13.43 4.25 23.54
CA PHE A 379 -12.89 4.24 24.89
C PHE A 379 -11.60 5.07 25.01
N HIS A 380 -10.81 5.15 23.93
CA HIS A 380 -9.58 5.92 23.89
C HIS A 380 -9.78 7.39 23.44
N VAL A 381 -11.02 7.85 23.26
CA VAL A 381 -11.34 9.24 22.88
C VAL A 381 -11.88 9.99 24.11
N PRO A 382 -11.19 11.04 24.61
CA PRO A 382 -11.57 11.68 25.87
C PRO A 382 -12.97 12.28 25.92
N SER A 383 -13.51 12.80 24.80
CA SER A 383 -14.88 13.37 24.76
C SER A 383 -16.00 12.38 25.07
N ARG A 384 -15.69 11.08 25.13
CA ARG A 384 -16.64 10.01 25.43
C ARG A 384 -16.58 9.53 26.87
N HIS A 385 -15.62 10.01 27.66
CA HIS A 385 -15.53 9.65 29.06
C HIS A 385 -16.66 10.32 29.85
N PRO A 386 -17.47 9.56 30.61
CA PRO A 386 -18.41 10.15 31.55
C PRO A 386 -17.71 11.11 32.52
N SER A 387 -18.37 12.18 32.92
CA SER A 387 -17.85 13.13 33.92
C SER A 387 -17.59 12.51 35.31
N SER A 388 -18.01 11.26 35.52
CA SER A 388 -17.84 10.48 36.75
C SER A 388 -16.66 9.49 36.72
N THR A 389 -15.93 9.40 35.60
CA THR A 389 -14.78 8.48 35.46
C THR A 389 -13.55 9.12 36.11
N PRO A 390 -12.71 8.40 36.88
CA PRO A 390 -11.42 8.93 37.31
C PRO A 390 -10.63 9.40 36.08
N GLU A 391 -9.88 10.49 36.21
CA GLU A 391 -9.07 11.08 35.13
C GLU A 391 -8.15 10.01 34.52
N LEU A 392 -8.59 9.41 33.41
CA LEU A 392 -7.80 8.45 32.66
C LEU A 392 -6.91 9.25 31.72
N GLU A 393 -5.69 9.55 32.18
CA GLU A 393 -4.67 10.21 31.36
C GLU A 393 -4.15 9.21 30.32
N LEU A 394 -4.67 9.29 29.10
CA LEU A 394 -4.18 8.51 27.96
C LEU A 394 -3.22 9.36 27.12
N PRO A 395 -2.09 8.81 26.61
CA PRO A 395 -1.18 9.56 25.75
C PRO A 395 -1.86 10.11 24.48
N THR A 396 -1.56 11.34 24.08
CA THR A 396 -2.14 12.02 22.91
C THR A 396 -1.96 11.21 21.61
N LEU A 397 -0.82 10.53 21.48
CA LEU A 397 -0.51 9.67 20.34
C LEU A 397 -1.51 8.50 20.22
N LEU A 398 -1.87 7.87 21.34
CA LEU A 398 -2.83 6.77 21.38
C LEU A 398 -4.24 7.27 21.04
N GLN A 399 -4.61 8.45 21.56
CA GLN A 399 -5.88 9.10 21.22
C GLN A 399 -5.95 9.42 19.71
N SER A 400 -4.87 9.95 19.13
CA SER A 400 -4.76 10.25 17.69
C SER A 400 -4.97 8.99 16.83
N ALA A 401 -4.34 7.88 17.23
CA ALA A 401 -4.50 6.60 16.56
C ALA A 401 -5.94 6.06 16.68
N ALA A 402 -6.58 6.21 17.83
CA ALA A 402 -7.97 5.81 18.03
C ALA A 402 -8.93 6.63 17.15
N VAL A 403 -8.73 7.96 17.10
CA VAL A 403 -9.51 8.87 16.24
C VAL A 403 -9.35 8.52 14.77
N MET A 404 -8.12 8.32 14.30
CA MET A 404 -7.84 7.85 12.94
C MET A 404 -8.52 6.49 12.66
N GLY A 405 -8.45 5.56 13.61
CA GLY A 405 -9.10 4.26 13.54
C GLY A 405 -10.63 4.36 13.42
N ILE A 406 -11.27 5.31 14.11
CA ILE A 406 -12.71 5.58 13.96
C ILE A 406 -13.02 6.03 12.53
N GLY A 407 -12.21 6.94 11.98
CA GLY A 407 -12.35 7.39 10.60
C GLY A 407 -12.31 6.25 9.59
N LEU A 408 -11.33 5.35 9.72
CA LEU A 408 -11.17 4.17 8.86
C LEU A 408 -12.33 3.17 9.02
N LEU A 409 -12.77 2.90 10.25
CA LEU A 409 -13.86 1.96 10.54
C LEU A 409 -15.21 2.44 9.96
N TYR A 410 -15.45 3.75 9.99
CA TYR A 410 -16.67 4.40 9.51
C TYR A 410 -16.53 5.00 8.10
N GLU A 411 -15.48 4.64 7.38
CA GLU A 411 -15.20 5.23 6.06
C GLU A 411 -16.39 5.11 5.11
N GLY A 412 -16.73 6.22 4.45
CA GLY A 412 -17.82 6.30 3.46
C GLY A 412 -19.23 6.14 4.02
N SER A 413 -19.39 5.94 5.34
CA SER A 413 -20.70 5.73 5.98
C SER A 413 -21.53 7.00 6.13
N ALA A 414 -20.89 8.18 6.15
CA ALA A 414 -21.51 9.47 6.50
C ALA A 414 -22.33 9.42 7.81
N HIS A 415 -21.83 8.67 8.81
CA HIS A 415 -22.53 8.52 10.08
C HIS A 415 -22.53 9.84 10.89
N ALA A 416 -23.69 10.50 10.96
CA ALA A 416 -23.84 11.86 11.48
C ALA A 416 -23.28 12.06 12.90
N LEU A 417 -23.53 11.14 13.83
CA LEU A 417 -23.02 11.25 15.20
C LEU A 417 -21.48 11.19 15.23
N THR A 418 -20.88 10.31 14.43
CA THR A 418 -19.42 10.17 14.34
C THR A 418 -18.81 11.43 13.74
N MET A 419 -19.41 11.97 12.67
CA MET A 419 -18.96 13.24 12.07
C MET A 419 -19.01 14.40 13.07
N LYS A 420 -20.11 14.51 13.83
CA LYS A 420 -20.26 15.56 14.86
C LYS A 420 -19.21 15.45 15.97
N ILE A 421 -18.89 14.23 16.40
CA ILE A 421 -17.84 13.98 17.40
C ILE A 421 -16.48 14.41 16.83
N LEU A 422 -16.12 13.94 15.63
CA LEU A 422 -14.83 14.24 15.01
C LEU A 422 -14.66 15.75 14.74
N LEU A 423 -15.72 16.46 14.34
CA LEU A 423 -15.70 17.92 14.21
C LEU A 423 -15.44 18.63 15.55
N GLY A 424 -15.94 18.06 16.65
CA GLY A 424 -15.63 18.52 18.00
C GLY A 424 -14.16 18.30 18.38
N GLU A 425 -13.59 17.16 18.00
CA GLU A 425 -12.20 16.80 18.28
C GLU A 425 -11.18 17.68 17.54
N ILE A 426 -11.48 18.14 16.32
CA ILE A 426 -10.60 19.08 15.60
C ILE A 426 -10.37 20.35 16.44
N GLY A 427 -11.43 20.88 17.07
CA GLY A 427 -11.38 22.11 17.87
C GLY A 427 -11.22 21.89 19.37
N ARG A 428 -10.67 20.74 19.80
CA ARG A 428 -10.50 20.41 21.22
C ARG A 428 -9.64 21.46 21.94
N ARG A 429 -10.06 21.83 23.15
CA ARG A 429 -9.33 22.77 24.04
C ARG A 429 -8.09 22.08 24.63
N SER A 430 -7.04 22.87 24.89
CA SER A 430 -5.80 22.33 25.47
C SER A 430 -6.05 21.75 26.87
N GLY A 431 -5.60 20.51 27.08
CA GLY A 431 -5.58 19.86 28.40
C GLY A 431 -4.22 19.90 29.08
N GLY A 432 -3.27 20.71 28.59
CA GLY A 432 -1.85 20.64 28.97
C GLY A 432 -0.98 19.84 27.99
N ASP A 433 -1.55 19.42 26.86
CA ASP A 433 -0.88 18.67 25.79
C ASP A 433 0.21 19.51 25.10
N ASN A 434 1.28 18.86 24.62
CA ASN A 434 2.29 19.51 23.80
C ASN A 434 1.68 20.05 22.49
N VAL A 435 2.10 21.24 22.04
CA VAL A 435 1.58 21.92 20.83
C VAL A 435 1.67 21.01 19.59
N LEU A 436 2.81 20.32 19.41
CA LEU A 436 3.03 19.42 18.27
C LEU A 436 2.10 18.19 18.31
N GLU A 437 1.87 17.63 19.49
CA GLU A 437 0.95 16.50 19.64
C GLU A 437 -0.50 16.92 19.38
N ARG A 438 -0.83 18.16 19.75
CA ARG A 438 -2.15 18.75 19.50
C ARG A 438 -2.39 18.98 18.01
N GLU A 439 -1.41 19.52 17.28
CA GLU A 439 -1.46 19.63 15.82
C GLU A 439 -1.66 18.24 15.18
N GLY A 440 -0.88 17.24 15.61
CA GLY A 440 -1.00 15.86 15.13
C GLY A 440 -2.38 15.25 15.39
N TYR A 441 -2.96 15.48 16.57
CA TYR A 441 -4.31 15.04 16.91
C TYR A 441 -5.38 15.71 16.05
N ALA A 442 -5.29 17.03 15.84
CA ALA A 442 -6.23 17.77 15.00
C ALA A 442 -6.19 17.31 13.54
N VAL A 443 -4.99 17.03 13.00
CA VAL A 443 -4.81 16.44 11.67
C VAL A 443 -5.41 15.04 11.60
N ALA A 444 -5.22 14.21 12.63
CA ALA A 444 -5.83 12.88 12.70
C ALA A 444 -7.36 12.95 12.74
N ALA A 445 -7.93 13.87 13.52
CA ALA A 445 -9.38 14.11 13.60
C ALA A 445 -9.97 14.62 12.29
N GLY A 446 -9.29 15.56 11.62
CA GLY A 446 -9.67 16.08 10.32
C GLY A 446 -9.63 15.01 9.23
N SER A 447 -8.55 14.23 9.17
CA SER A 447 -8.41 13.10 8.24
C SER A 447 -9.48 12.04 8.49
N ALA A 448 -9.71 11.69 9.76
CA ALA A 448 -10.75 10.73 10.15
C ALA A 448 -12.13 11.20 9.71
N LEU A 449 -12.46 12.48 9.94
CA LEU A 449 -13.70 13.08 9.49
C LEU A 449 -13.84 13.00 7.97
N GLY A 450 -12.76 13.32 7.26
CA GLY A 450 -12.66 13.17 5.81
C GLY A 450 -12.95 11.74 5.33
N PHE A 451 -12.42 10.72 6.01
CA PHE A 451 -12.70 9.32 5.69
C PHE A 451 -14.17 8.94 5.91
N VAL A 452 -14.80 9.38 7.01
CA VAL A 452 -16.21 9.05 7.29
C VAL A 452 -17.14 9.56 6.18
N ALA A 453 -16.87 10.74 5.63
CA ALA A 453 -17.65 11.39 4.59
C ALA A 453 -16.94 11.41 3.21
N LEU A 454 -16.04 10.46 2.97
CA LEU A 454 -15.17 10.42 1.79
C LEU A 454 -15.95 10.49 0.48
N GLY A 455 -15.66 11.52 -0.33
CA GLY A 455 -16.24 11.72 -1.67
C GLY A 455 -17.77 11.87 -1.72
N ARG A 456 -18.41 12.15 -0.58
CA ARG A 456 -19.87 12.33 -0.50
C ARG A 456 -20.30 13.75 -0.90
N GLY A 457 -19.38 14.72 -0.90
CA GLY A 457 -19.67 16.11 -1.23
C GLY A 457 -20.76 16.70 -0.32
N SER A 458 -21.68 17.46 -0.93
CA SER A 458 -22.83 18.07 -0.23
C SER A 458 -23.76 17.04 0.41
N ASP A 459 -23.85 15.83 -0.14
CA ASP A 459 -24.74 14.79 0.35
C ASP A 459 -24.30 14.23 1.71
N ALA A 460 -23.04 14.49 2.10
CA ALA A 460 -22.51 14.11 3.42
C ALA A 460 -23.22 14.82 4.57
N PHE A 461 -23.72 16.04 4.34
CA PHE A 461 -24.08 16.95 5.41
C PHE A 461 -25.57 16.92 5.78
N GLY A 462 -26.45 16.39 4.92
CA GLY A 462 -27.89 16.32 5.22
C GLY A 462 -28.44 17.64 5.79
N PHE A 463 -28.99 17.60 7.02
CA PHE A 463 -29.52 18.77 7.78
C PHE A 463 -28.47 19.48 8.66
N MET A 464 -27.17 19.23 8.49
CA MET A 464 -26.11 19.83 9.32
C MET A 464 -25.62 21.17 8.76
N ASP A 465 -26.52 22.14 8.62
CA ASP A 465 -26.25 23.45 7.98
C ASP A 465 -25.02 24.18 8.57
N THR A 466 -24.73 24.00 9.86
CA THR A 466 -23.60 24.65 10.57
C THR A 466 -22.27 23.90 10.47
N PHE A 467 -22.24 22.74 9.81
CA PHE A 467 -21.05 21.88 9.79
C PHE A 467 -19.92 22.47 8.94
N LEU A 468 -20.25 22.92 7.73
CA LEU A 468 -19.30 23.54 6.81
C LEU A 468 -18.78 24.86 7.39
N ASP A 469 -19.66 25.68 7.96
CA ASP A 469 -19.27 26.95 8.57
C ASP A 469 -18.25 26.76 9.68
N ARG A 470 -18.42 25.72 10.50
CA ARG A 470 -17.47 25.39 11.56
C ARG A 470 -16.12 24.89 11.03
N LEU A 471 -16.09 24.15 9.92
CA LEU A 471 -14.83 23.79 9.27
C LEU A 471 -14.11 25.02 8.71
N PHE A 472 -14.83 25.95 8.09
CA PHE A 472 -14.24 27.20 7.62
C PHE A 472 -13.82 28.14 8.76
N GLU A 473 -14.51 28.09 9.90
CA GLU A 473 -14.10 28.75 11.15
C GLU A 473 -12.76 28.21 11.64
N TYR A 474 -12.54 26.89 11.61
CA TYR A 474 -11.25 26.26 11.93
C TYR A 474 -10.12 26.60 10.94
N ILE A 475 -10.44 26.93 9.68
CA ILE A 475 -9.45 27.35 8.68
C ILE A 475 -9.08 28.84 8.83
N GLY A 476 -9.85 29.61 9.60
CA GLY A 476 -9.66 31.06 9.75
C GLY A 476 -10.23 31.88 8.59
N SER A 477 -11.27 31.39 7.90
CA SER A 477 -11.91 32.15 6.81
C SER A 477 -12.62 33.39 7.35
N LYS A 478 -12.21 34.57 6.85
CA LYS A 478 -12.64 35.90 7.33
C LYS A 478 -14.15 36.18 7.20
N GLU A 479 -14.88 35.45 6.36
CA GLU A 479 -16.33 35.67 6.14
C GLU A 479 -17.19 35.43 7.40
N VAL A 480 -16.77 34.54 8.31
CA VAL A 480 -17.54 34.23 9.53
C VAL A 480 -17.27 35.23 10.67
N TYR A 481 -16.20 36.02 10.57
CA TYR A 481 -15.82 36.98 11.61
C TYR A 481 -16.71 38.23 11.65
N HIS A 482 -17.40 38.58 10.56
CA HIS A 482 -18.18 39.83 10.51
C HIS A 482 -19.62 39.71 11.06
N GLU A 483 -20.20 38.51 11.16
CA GLU A 483 -21.59 38.38 11.66
C GLU A 483 -21.70 38.10 13.17
N ARG A 484 -20.76 37.36 13.78
CA ARG A 484 -20.86 37.00 15.21
C ARG A 484 -20.46 38.12 16.18
N PHE A 485 -19.58 39.04 15.78
CA PHE A 485 -19.15 40.14 16.66
C PHE A 485 -20.23 41.19 16.92
N LEU A 486 -21.34 41.18 16.16
CA LEU A 486 -22.48 42.06 16.43
C LEU A 486 -23.47 41.44 17.44
N ASN A 487 -23.38 40.13 17.74
CA ASN A 487 -24.36 39.42 18.58
C ASN A 487 -23.77 38.79 19.86
N ALA A 488 -22.47 38.87 20.11
CA ALA A 488 -21.83 38.36 21.32
C ALA A 488 -21.65 39.43 22.41
N THR A 489 -22.73 40.11 22.77
CA THR A 489 -22.87 40.70 24.11
C THR A 489 -23.82 39.81 24.91
N ILE A 490 -23.36 39.37 26.09
CA ILE A 490 -24.05 38.60 27.13
C ILE A 490 -23.79 37.07 27.09
N ALA A 491 -22.74 36.65 27.79
CA ALA A 491 -22.77 35.54 28.76
C ALA A 491 -21.43 35.52 29.51
N ALA A 492 -21.38 36.24 30.63
CA ALA A 492 -20.35 36.08 31.64
C ALA A 492 -20.82 34.97 32.60
N ASP A 493 -20.12 33.84 32.64
CA ASP A 493 -19.71 33.14 33.87
C ASP A 493 -18.98 31.83 33.52
N ASP A 494 -17.71 31.75 33.91
CA ASP A 494 -17.14 30.65 34.70
C ASP A 494 -15.62 30.85 34.80
N GLN A 495 -15.22 31.59 35.84
CA GLN A 495 -13.84 31.62 36.30
C GLN A 495 -13.62 30.46 37.29
N SER A 496 -12.79 29.48 36.92
CA SER A 496 -12.05 28.70 37.91
C SER A 496 -10.72 28.14 37.36
N GLY A 497 -9.60 28.73 37.83
CA GLY A 497 -8.35 28.02 38.14
C GLY A 497 -7.28 27.83 37.05
N ASN A 498 -6.26 28.70 37.06
CA ASN A 498 -4.78 28.48 36.96
C ASN A 498 -4.23 27.18 36.31
N THR A 499 -3.11 27.11 35.56
CA THR A 499 -1.89 27.96 35.45
C THR A 499 -0.98 27.40 34.32
N GLY A 500 -0.29 28.28 33.59
CA GLY A 500 1.03 27.97 32.97
C GLY A 500 1.07 27.82 31.44
N GLN A 501 1.35 28.93 30.75
CA GLN A 501 1.71 29.03 29.32
C GLN A 501 0.64 28.63 28.28
N MET A 502 -0.36 29.51 28.11
CA MET A 502 -0.76 30.16 26.85
C MET A 502 -2.06 30.92 27.14
N MET A 503 -2.14 32.20 26.77
CA MET A 503 -3.37 32.99 26.90
C MET A 503 -4.35 32.54 25.81
N ASP A 504 -5.03 31.41 26.02
CA ASP A 504 -6.18 31.00 25.19
C ASP A 504 -7.34 31.97 25.51
N GLY A 505 -7.34 33.12 24.83
CA GLY A 505 -8.55 33.90 24.63
C GLY A 505 -9.61 33.04 23.94
N SER A 506 -10.86 33.49 23.92
CA SER A 506 -12.02 32.83 23.29
C SER A 506 -11.92 32.54 21.78
N GLN A 507 -10.73 32.60 21.19
CA GLN A 507 -10.46 32.44 19.78
C GLN A 507 -9.89 31.04 19.47
N ILE A 508 -10.43 30.42 18.43
CA ILE A 508 -9.93 29.16 17.88
C ILE A 508 -8.47 29.35 17.44
N ASN A 509 -7.58 28.45 17.87
CA ASN A 509 -6.21 28.44 17.40
C ASN A 509 -6.15 27.85 15.97
N VAL A 510 -6.07 28.73 14.98
CA VAL A 510 -6.05 28.37 13.55
C VAL A 510 -4.81 27.55 13.21
N ASP A 511 -3.66 27.78 13.87
CA ASP A 511 -2.43 27.03 13.60
C ASP A 511 -2.57 25.53 13.91
N VAL A 512 -3.41 25.18 14.87
CA VAL A 512 -3.69 23.78 15.23
C VAL A 512 -4.79 23.18 14.37
N THR A 513 -5.85 23.95 14.11
CA THR A 513 -7.11 23.41 13.57
C THR A 513 -7.20 23.47 12.04
N ALA A 514 -6.50 24.40 11.40
CA ALA A 514 -6.51 24.59 9.94
C ALA A 514 -6.07 23.37 9.13
N PRO A 515 -4.91 22.71 9.40
CA PRO A 515 -4.46 21.60 8.55
C PRO A 515 -5.45 20.42 8.57
N GLY A 516 -6.00 20.09 9.75
CA GLY A 516 -7.03 19.06 9.88
C GLY A 516 -8.32 19.41 9.13
N ALA A 517 -8.78 20.66 9.24
CA ALA A 517 -10.00 21.12 8.56
C ALA A 517 -9.83 21.18 7.03
N ILE A 518 -8.67 21.62 6.51
CA ILE A 518 -8.36 21.62 5.07
C ILE A 518 -8.36 20.19 4.52
N ILE A 519 -7.70 19.25 5.20
CA ILE A 519 -7.68 17.83 4.79
C ILE A 519 -9.10 17.23 4.83
N ALA A 520 -9.89 17.54 5.87
CA ALA A 520 -11.26 17.10 5.96
C ALA A 520 -12.09 17.57 4.74
N LEU A 521 -12.02 18.86 4.40
CA LEU A 521 -12.72 19.40 3.22
C LEU A 521 -12.26 18.75 1.93
N ALA A 522 -10.94 18.57 1.75
CA ALA A 522 -10.37 17.91 0.58
C ALA A 522 -10.92 16.49 0.36
N LEU A 523 -11.04 15.72 1.45
CA LEU A 523 -11.51 14.34 1.42
C LEU A 523 -13.05 14.25 1.27
N ILE A 524 -13.80 15.15 1.90
CA ILE A 524 -15.28 15.15 1.80
C ILE A 524 -15.71 15.52 0.38
N PHE A 525 -15.11 16.55 -0.20
CA PHE A 525 -15.40 17.05 -1.56
C PHE A 525 -14.45 16.47 -2.62
N LEU A 526 -13.80 15.34 -2.32
CA LEU A 526 -12.87 14.68 -3.22
C LEU A 526 -13.55 14.38 -4.57
N LYS A 527 -13.01 14.96 -5.65
CA LYS A 527 -13.56 14.83 -7.03
C LYS A 527 -15.02 15.27 -7.18
N ALA A 528 -15.52 16.12 -6.28
CA ALA A 528 -16.90 16.61 -6.32
C ALA A 528 -17.11 17.76 -7.32
N GLU A 529 -16.02 18.37 -7.82
CA GLU A 529 -16.05 19.50 -8.77
C GLU A 529 -16.84 20.72 -8.25
N SER A 530 -16.89 20.91 -6.92
CA SER A 530 -17.57 22.04 -6.29
C SER A 530 -16.71 23.30 -6.39
N GLU A 531 -17.08 24.22 -7.27
CA GLU A 531 -16.40 25.51 -7.42
C GLU A 531 -16.57 26.40 -6.17
N GLU A 532 -17.72 26.33 -5.49
CA GLU A 532 -18.02 27.14 -4.30
C GLU A 532 -17.04 26.84 -3.16
N ILE A 533 -16.85 25.55 -2.83
CA ILE A 533 -15.94 25.13 -1.77
C ILE A 533 -14.48 25.38 -2.18
N ALA A 534 -14.15 25.10 -3.44
CA ALA A 534 -12.81 25.36 -3.98
C ALA A 534 -12.45 26.87 -3.98
N ALA A 535 -13.43 27.76 -4.20
CA ALA A 535 -13.24 29.20 -4.15
C ALA A 535 -13.05 29.71 -2.71
N ARG A 536 -13.75 29.12 -1.73
CA ARG A 536 -13.55 29.44 -0.30
C ARG A 536 -12.20 28.99 0.24
N LEU A 537 -11.56 28.00 -0.40
CA LEU A 537 -10.17 27.58 -0.16
C LEU A 537 -9.15 28.43 -0.94
N SER A 538 -9.39 29.74 -1.04
CA SER A 538 -8.54 30.64 -1.81
C SER A 538 -7.12 30.73 -1.24
N ILE A 539 -6.18 30.91 -2.17
CA ILE A 539 -4.78 31.21 -1.88
C ILE A 539 -4.73 32.70 -1.50
N PRO A 540 -3.90 33.11 -0.52
CA PRO A 540 -3.67 34.51 -0.26
C PRO A 540 -3.12 35.24 -1.50
N ASP A 541 -3.90 36.16 -2.06
CA ASP A 541 -3.55 36.91 -3.28
C ASP A 541 -2.92 38.29 -2.98
N THR A 542 -2.90 38.71 -1.72
CA THR A 542 -2.32 39.99 -1.27
C THR A 542 -1.08 39.77 -0.39
N TYR A 543 -0.12 40.71 -0.47
CA TYR A 543 1.08 40.70 0.39
C TYR A 543 0.73 40.72 1.87
N PHE A 544 -0.35 41.42 2.24
CA PHE A 544 -0.80 41.49 3.63
C PHE A 544 -1.29 40.12 4.12
N ASP A 545 -2.12 39.42 3.34
CA ASP A 545 -2.66 38.12 3.74
C ASP A 545 -1.57 37.04 3.84
N LEU A 546 -0.50 37.14 3.03
CA LEU A 546 0.64 36.22 3.08
C LEU A 546 1.41 36.29 4.41
N GLN A 547 1.39 37.42 5.11
CA GLN A 547 2.06 37.57 6.42
C GLN A 547 1.33 36.86 7.56
N TYR A 548 0.03 36.54 7.38
CA TYR A 548 -0.81 35.95 8.42
C TYR A 548 -1.14 34.46 8.18
N VAL A 549 -0.66 33.87 7.09
CA VAL A 549 -0.92 32.46 6.75
C VAL A 549 0.40 31.72 6.67
N ARG A 550 0.55 30.65 7.46
CA ARG A 550 1.74 29.80 7.38
C ARG A 550 1.88 29.17 5.98
N PRO A 551 3.08 29.13 5.38
CA PRO A 551 3.28 28.63 4.02
C PRO A 551 2.86 27.18 3.78
N ASP A 552 2.98 26.31 4.80
CA ASP A 552 2.53 24.92 4.76
C ASP A 552 1.00 24.82 4.60
N PHE A 553 0.23 25.76 5.16
CA PHE A 553 -1.22 25.82 4.94
C PHE A 553 -1.56 26.25 3.51
N VAL A 554 -0.74 27.10 2.89
CA VAL A 554 -0.90 27.45 1.47
C VAL A 554 -0.73 26.22 0.59
N MET A 555 0.29 25.40 0.86
CA MET A 555 0.47 24.11 0.17
C MET A 555 -0.76 23.20 0.34
N LEU A 556 -1.25 23.03 1.56
CA LEU A 556 -2.43 22.20 1.84
C LEU A 556 -3.70 22.73 1.16
N ARG A 557 -3.92 24.05 1.12
CA ARG A 557 -5.07 24.66 0.42
C ARG A 557 -5.04 24.37 -1.08
N ILE A 558 -3.85 24.41 -1.70
CA ILE A 558 -3.69 24.10 -3.12
C ILE A 558 -3.93 22.63 -3.41
N ILE A 559 -3.38 21.75 -2.58
CA ILE A 559 -3.63 20.31 -2.69
C ILE A 559 -5.13 20.08 -2.57
N ALA A 560 -5.78 20.60 -1.53
CA ALA A 560 -7.22 20.45 -1.30
C ALA A 560 -8.06 20.97 -2.47
N ARG A 561 -7.78 22.19 -2.95
CA ARG A 561 -8.49 22.80 -4.08
C ARG A 561 -8.39 21.94 -5.34
N ASN A 562 -7.20 21.43 -5.65
CA ASN A 562 -6.99 20.59 -6.83
C ASN A 562 -7.57 19.18 -6.68
N LEU A 563 -7.58 18.62 -5.46
CA LEU A 563 -8.28 17.34 -5.19
C LEU A 563 -9.80 17.45 -5.34
N ILE A 564 -10.37 18.62 -5.06
CA ILE A 564 -11.79 18.91 -5.28
C ILE A 564 -12.09 19.11 -6.77
N LEU A 565 -11.27 19.92 -7.46
CA LEU A 565 -11.34 20.20 -8.91
C LEU A 565 -10.48 19.25 -9.74
N TRP A 566 -10.62 17.95 -9.47
CA TRP A 566 -9.74 16.90 -9.98
C TRP A 566 -9.67 16.85 -11.50
N SER A 567 -10.79 17.08 -12.18
CA SER A 567 -10.90 17.02 -13.64
C SER A 567 -10.02 18.05 -14.37
N ARG A 568 -9.57 19.10 -13.67
CA ARG A 568 -8.82 20.23 -14.25
C ARG A 568 -7.31 20.04 -14.19
N ILE A 569 -6.82 19.00 -13.53
CA ILE A 569 -5.38 18.76 -13.37
C ILE A 569 -4.75 18.37 -14.72
N GLN A 570 -3.67 19.06 -15.11
CA GLN A 570 -2.92 18.76 -16.33
C GLN A 570 -1.44 18.53 -16.01
N PRO A 571 -0.79 17.50 -16.59
CA PRO A 571 0.63 17.23 -16.37
C PRO A 571 1.50 18.15 -17.25
N SER A 572 1.35 19.47 -17.11
CA SER A 572 2.12 20.47 -17.85
C SER A 572 2.70 21.54 -16.91
N ILE A 573 3.84 22.10 -17.29
CA ILE A 573 4.48 23.20 -16.56
C ILE A 573 3.58 24.45 -16.59
N ASP A 574 2.90 24.69 -17.71
CA ASP A 574 1.96 25.80 -17.87
C ASP A 574 0.80 25.70 -16.87
N TRP A 575 0.30 24.50 -16.60
CA TRP A 575 -0.74 24.29 -15.61
C TRP A 575 -0.26 24.59 -14.20
N ILE A 576 0.95 24.16 -13.83
CA ILE A 576 1.57 24.54 -12.54
C ILE A 576 1.69 26.06 -12.44
N GLY A 577 2.15 26.70 -13.52
CA GLY A 577 2.22 28.16 -13.62
C GLY A 577 0.86 28.84 -13.42
N SER A 578 -0.23 28.23 -13.88
CA SER A 578 -1.59 28.78 -13.72
C SER A 578 -2.12 28.76 -12.28
N GLN A 579 -1.54 27.94 -11.38
CA GLN A 579 -1.94 27.88 -9.97
C GLN A 579 -1.35 29.00 -9.12
N ILE A 580 -0.33 29.70 -9.62
CA ILE A 580 0.36 30.75 -8.88
C ILE A 580 -0.36 32.10 -9.10
N PRO A 581 -0.78 32.81 -8.05
CA PRO A 581 -1.34 34.16 -8.17
C PRO A 581 -0.40 35.14 -8.86
N GLU A 582 -0.95 36.05 -9.66
CA GLU A 582 -0.16 37.04 -10.41
C GLU A 582 0.65 37.98 -9.50
N THR A 583 0.14 38.30 -8.30
CA THR A 583 0.87 39.07 -7.28
C THR A 583 2.18 38.38 -6.87
N ILE A 584 2.14 37.05 -6.69
CA ILE A 584 3.30 36.27 -6.27
C ILE A 584 4.26 36.10 -7.45
N LYS A 585 3.76 35.83 -8.67
CA LYS A 585 4.59 35.80 -9.88
C LYS A 585 5.33 37.12 -10.06
N GLY A 586 4.58 38.23 -10.07
CA GLY A 586 5.11 39.58 -10.23
C GLY A 586 6.20 39.89 -9.20
N GLY A 587 5.95 39.57 -7.93
CA GLY A 587 6.92 39.77 -6.86
C GLY A 587 8.21 38.94 -6.99
N VAL A 588 8.11 37.66 -7.40
CA VAL A 588 9.31 36.83 -7.64
C VAL A 588 10.13 37.36 -8.82
N PHE A 589 9.45 37.74 -9.91
CA PHE A 589 10.12 38.26 -11.11
C PHE A 589 10.75 39.64 -10.85
N SER A 590 10.06 40.55 -10.15
CA SER A 590 10.56 41.89 -9.85
C SER A 590 11.73 41.90 -8.88
N MET A 591 11.91 40.86 -8.06
CA MET A 591 13.09 40.73 -7.19
C MET A 591 14.29 40.07 -7.88
N SER A 592 14.08 39.41 -9.03
CA SER A 592 15.17 38.85 -9.85
C SER A 592 15.86 39.89 -10.73
N GLU A 593 15.19 41.03 -10.98
CA GLU A 593 15.75 42.20 -11.64
C GLU A 593 16.09 43.24 -10.55
N GLU A 594 17.38 43.47 -10.31
CA GLU A 594 17.88 44.33 -9.23
C GLU A 594 17.21 45.72 -9.17
N ALA A 595 16.85 46.15 -7.95
CA ALA A 595 16.50 47.50 -7.48
C ALA A 595 15.00 47.86 -7.31
N ILE A 596 14.42 47.50 -6.15
CA ILE A 596 13.40 48.30 -5.45
C ILE A 596 13.66 48.20 -3.93
N ASP A 597 13.59 49.31 -3.20
CA ASP A 597 13.74 49.40 -1.73
C ASP A 597 13.01 48.25 -1.00
N CYS A 598 13.78 47.31 -0.45
CA CYS A 598 13.28 46.09 0.19
C CYS A 598 12.67 46.30 1.59
N ASP A 599 12.39 47.53 2.01
CA ASP A 599 11.90 47.83 3.36
C ASP A 599 10.35 47.75 3.48
N GLU A 600 9.60 47.64 2.37
CA GLU A 600 8.13 47.53 2.40
C GLU A 600 7.57 46.10 2.39
N PHE A 601 8.37 45.08 2.03
CA PHE A 601 7.85 43.71 1.83
C PHE A 601 8.77 42.62 2.38
N ASP A 602 8.17 41.64 3.07
CA ASP A 602 8.86 40.42 3.49
C ASP A 602 9.08 39.48 2.29
N ALA A 603 10.28 39.57 1.71
CA ALA A 603 10.68 38.72 0.59
C ALA A 603 10.67 37.23 0.95
N GLU A 604 10.97 36.87 2.20
CA GLU A 604 11.02 35.48 2.64
C GLU A 604 9.63 34.83 2.58
N ALA A 605 8.60 35.50 3.11
CA ALA A 605 7.22 35.03 3.04
C ALA A 605 6.75 34.80 1.60
N LEU A 606 7.14 35.68 0.67
CA LEU A 606 6.80 35.56 -0.74
C LEU A 606 7.45 34.34 -1.41
N PHE A 607 8.75 34.14 -1.21
CA PHE A 607 9.45 32.96 -1.76
C PHE A 607 8.96 31.65 -1.14
N GLN A 608 8.71 31.64 0.18
CA GLN A 608 8.15 30.48 0.86
C GLN A 608 6.76 30.13 0.32
N ALA A 609 5.89 31.13 0.08
CA ALA A 609 4.60 30.92 -0.54
C ALA A 609 4.74 30.34 -1.96
N TYR A 610 5.59 30.94 -2.80
CA TYR A 610 5.85 30.45 -4.16
C TYR A 610 6.27 28.96 -4.19
N VAL A 611 7.25 28.58 -3.36
CA VAL A 611 7.74 27.20 -3.29
C VAL A 611 6.65 26.23 -2.81
N ASN A 612 5.87 26.62 -1.80
CA ASN A 612 4.77 25.81 -1.28
C ASN A 612 3.63 25.65 -2.28
N ILE A 613 3.32 26.70 -3.07
CA ILE A 613 2.33 26.67 -4.14
C ILE A 613 2.73 25.68 -5.23
N VAL A 614 3.96 25.81 -5.73
CA VAL A 614 4.51 24.91 -6.76
C VAL A 614 4.57 23.48 -6.24
N THR A 615 5.03 23.28 -5.00
CA THR A 615 5.10 21.96 -4.38
C THR A 615 3.71 21.32 -4.25
N GLY A 616 2.71 22.08 -3.78
CA GLY A 616 1.33 21.60 -3.67
C GLY A 616 0.71 21.24 -5.02
N ALA A 617 0.98 22.02 -6.07
CA ALA A 617 0.56 21.72 -7.44
C ALA A 617 1.23 20.44 -7.98
N CYS A 618 2.54 20.27 -7.74
CA CYS A 618 3.26 19.05 -8.11
C CYS A 618 2.72 17.81 -7.37
N ILE A 619 2.41 17.93 -6.08
CA ILE A 619 1.79 16.86 -5.29
C ILE A 619 0.42 16.49 -5.88
N ALA A 620 -0.37 17.49 -6.29
CA ALA A 620 -1.67 17.25 -6.92
C ALA A 620 -1.58 16.56 -8.29
N ILE A 621 -0.49 16.76 -9.05
CA ILE A 621 -0.24 15.99 -10.30
C ILE A 621 0.17 14.54 -10.00
N GLY A 622 0.93 14.33 -8.92
CA GLY A 622 1.45 13.01 -8.55
C GLY A 622 0.42 12.10 -7.90
N GLY A 623 -0.56 12.66 -7.18
CA GLY A 623 -1.71 11.95 -6.65
C GLY A 623 -2.69 11.58 -7.74
#